data_AF-A0A3A5MMI9-F1
#
_entry.id   AF-A0A3A5MMI9-F1
#
_cell.length_a   1.000
_cell.length_b   1.000
_cell.length_c   1.000
_cell.angle_alpha   90.00
_cell.angle_beta   90.00
_cell.angle_gamma   90.00
#
_symmetry.space_group_name_H-M   'P 1'
#
loop_
_entity.id
_entity.type
_entity.pdbx_description
1 polymer ?
#
loop_
_entity_poly.entity_id
_entity_poly.type
_entity_poly.pdbx_seq_one_letter_code
_entity_poly.pdbx_strand_id
1 'polypeptide(L)'
;MAASADHAVIAAPWWTPQNLRGPRRHAAHHWCTGVECQLARRPGRVASHRRPLSINHRATNSPPESLGCRRLERKSELTSQANEGHIIDVSAIAQVCHEANRAIQTVTGDPVPSPAWADAPEWQRASAIEGVQKALDGETAEQLHESWCVFKENDGWIWGELKDADAKTHPCLIEYDSLPPEQRAKDHVFAAIVAALDDGERKA
;
A
#
# COMPACT_ATOMS: atom_id res chain seq x y z
N MET A 1 -40.66 29.28 -4.10
CA MET A 1 -40.93 28.18 -5.05
C MET A 1 -39.60 27.65 -5.50
N ALA A 2 -39.27 26.42 -5.11
CA ALA A 2 -38.02 25.74 -5.46
C ALA A 2 -38.11 25.28 -6.93
N ALA A 3 -37.02 25.43 -7.68
CA ALA A 3 -36.83 24.77 -8.96
C ALA A 3 -35.72 23.73 -8.80
N SER A 4 -36.09 22.49 -9.15
CA SER A 4 -35.36 21.24 -8.97
C SER A 4 -34.07 21.18 -9.79
N ALA A 5 -33.06 20.53 -9.23
CA ALA A 5 -31.83 20.16 -9.90
C ALA A 5 -32.05 18.86 -10.70
N ASP A 6 -31.75 18.87 -11.99
CA ASP A 6 -31.58 17.66 -12.80
C ASP A 6 -30.12 17.23 -12.73
N HIS A 7 -29.80 16.27 -11.85
CA HIS A 7 -28.57 15.49 -11.96
C HIS A 7 -28.90 14.22 -12.74
N ALA A 8 -28.46 14.17 -13.99
CA ALA A 8 -28.53 12.98 -14.82
C ALA A 8 -27.63 11.90 -14.24
N VAL A 9 -28.24 10.81 -13.77
CA VAL A 9 -27.57 9.58 -13.33
C VAL A 9 -27.04 8.87 -14.58
N ILE A 10 -25.73 8.96 -14.83
CA ILE A 10 -25.05 8.14 -15.82
C ILE A 10 -24.66 6.83 -15.12
N ALA A 11 -25.48 5.80 -15.28
CA ALA A 11 -25.16 4.44 -14.87
C ALA A 11 -23.97 3.91 -15.69
N ALA A 12 -22.90 3.49 -15.01
CA ALA A 12 -21.75 2.87 -15.66
C ALA A 12 -22.11 1.43 -16.11
N PRO A 13 -21.83 1.03 -17.37
CA PRO A 13 -22.40 -0.16 -18.00
C PRO A 13 -21.74 -1.51 -17.62
N TRP A 14 -20.84 -1.55 -16.63
CA TRP A 14 -19.99 -2.73 -16.39
C TRP A 14 -20.41 -3.62 -15.22
N TRP A 15 -21.52 -3.33 -14.55
CA TRP A 15 -22.01 -4.17 -13.45
C TRP A 15 -23.52 -4.38 -13.51
N THR A 16 -23.95 -5.48 -14.11
CA THR A 16 -25.31 -6.02 -13.96
C THR A 16 -25.21 -7.32 -13.17
N PRO A 17 -25.80 -7.42 -11.96
CA PRO A 17 -25.76 -8.65 -11.19
C PRO A 17 -26.78 -9.64 -11.75
N GLN A 18 -26.31 -10.59 -12.56
CA GLN A 18 -27.09 -11.78 -12.87
C GLN A 18 -26.80 -12.88 -11.84
N ASN A 19 -27.87 -13.33 -11.17
CA ASN A 19 -28.01 -14.55 -10.39
C ASN A 19 -27.38 -14.62 -8.99
N LEU A 20 -28.13 -14.15 -7.99
CA LEU A 20 -28.12 -14.71 -6.63
C LEU A 20 -29.30 -15.69 -6.47
N ARG A 21 -29.10 -16.98 -6.80
CA ARG A 21 -29.87 -18.12 -6.24
C ARG A 21 -29.06 -19.43 -6.33
N GLY A 22 -28.66 -19.99 -5.19
CA GLY A 22 -28.15 -21.37 -5.11
C GLY A 22 -27.65 -21.74 -3.70
N PRO A 23 -28.02 -22.91 -3.11
CA PRO A 23 -27.91 -23.16 -1.66
C PRO A 23 -26.61 -23.85 -1.20
N ARG A 24 -26.31 -23.62 0.10
CA ARG A 24 -25.25 -24.23 0.95
C ARG A 24 -25.15 -25.77 0.84
N ARG A 25 -23.91 -26.32 0.76
CA ARG A 25 -23.34 -27.52 1.45
C ARG A 25 -21.80 -27.50 1.32
N HIS A 26 -21.02 -27.32 2.39
CA HIS A 26 -20.29 -28.32 3.18
C HIS A 26 -19.32 -29.26 2.42
N ALA A 27 -18.02 -29.08 2.75
CA ALA A 27 -17.03 -30.09 3.16
C ALA A 27 -15.82 -30.40 2.24
N ALA A 28 -14.68 -30.45 2.95
CA ALA A 28 -13.51 -31.31 2.78
C ALA A 28 -12.32 -30.84 1.91
N HIS A 29 -11.37 -30.24 2.61
CA HIS A 29 -9.91 -30.42 2.52
C HIS A 29 -9.39 -31.50 1.56
N HIS A 30 -8.51 -31.09 0.64
CA HIS A 30 -7.38 -31.92 0.21
C HIS A 30 -6.18 -31.02 -0.08
N TRP A 31 -5.18 -31.10 0.81
CA TRP A 31 -3.82 -30.62 0.59
C TRP A 31 -3.17 -31.43 -0.53
N CYS A 32 -2.48 -30.77 -1.46
CA CYS A 32 -1.47 -31.40 -2.30
C CYS A 32 -0.19 -30.55 -2.32
N THR A 33 0.88 -31.20 -1.91
CA THR A 33 2.26 -30.77 -1.74
C THR A 33 3.07 -30.88 -3.04
N GLY A 34 4.11 -30.04 -3.21
CA GLY A 34 5.23 -30.28 -4.15
C GLY A 34 5.52 -29.07 -5.04
N VAL A 35 6.43 -28.16 -4.69
CA VAL A 35 7.90 -28.21 -4.92
C VAL A 35 8.26 -28.24 -6.42
N GLU A 36 8.80 -27.14 -6.96
CA GLU A 36 10.22 -27.10 -7.37
C GLU A 36 10.71 -25.70 -7.78
N CYS A 37 11.88 -25.36 -7.26
CA CYS A 37 12.62 -24.12 -7.41
C CYS A 37 13.80 -24.40 -8.34
N GLN A 38 13.92 -23.73 -9.49
CA GLN A 38 15.15 -23.77 -10.30
C GLN A 38 15.51 -22.38 -10.86
N LEU A 39 16.57 -21.84 -10.26
CA LEU A 39 17.34 -20.69 -10.70
C LEU A 39 18.26 -21.07 -11.88
N ALA A 40 18.19 -20.34 -12.99
CA ALA A 40 19.15 -20.45 -14.09
C ALA A 40 20.08 -19.23 -14.15
N ARG A 41 21.38 -19.49 -14.04
CA ARG A 41 22.51 -18.55 -13.99
C ARG A 41 22.90 -18.06 -15.40
N ARG A 42 23.36 -16.80 -15.49
CA ARG A 42 24.04 -16.21 -16.66
C ARG A 42 25.56 -16.45 -16.61
N PRO A 43 26.24 -16.69 -17.75
CA PRO A 43 27.68 -16.49 -17.84
C PRO A 43 28.07 -15.46 -18.92
N GLY A 44 29.20 -14.77 -18.72
CA GLY A 44 29.87 -14.04 -19.80
C GLY A 44 30.72 -12.86 -19.34
N ARG A 45 31.96 -13.13 -18.90
CA ARG A 45 33.05 -12.16 -18.71
C ARG A 45 34.02 -12.31 -19.87
N VAL A 46 34.47 -11.22 -20.50
CA VAL A 46 35.70 -11.22 -21.32
C VAL A 46 36.46 -9.92 -21.05
N ALA A 47 37.72 -10.08 -20.64
CA ALA A 47 38.73 -9.03 -20.55
C ALA A 47 39.58 -9.04 -21.83
N SER A 48 40.17 -7.90 -22.22
CA SER A 48 41.55 -7.87 -22.75
C SER A 48 41.96 -6.47 -23.24
N HIS A 49 43.15 -6.05 -22.83
CA HIS A 49 44.29 -5.60 -23.65
C HIS A 49 45.09 -4.48 -22.96
N ARG A 50 46.28 -4.85 -22.48
CA ARG A 50 47.40 -3.94 -22.21
C ARG A 50 48.15 -3.69 -23.52
N ARG A 51 48.66 -2.48 -23.73
CA ARG A 51 50.00 -2.26 -24.31
C ARG A 51 50.70 -1.03 -23.68
N PRO A 52 52.02 -1.10 -23.42
CA PRO A 52 52.82 -0.04 -22.82
C PRO A 52 53.63 0.73 -23.88
N LEU A 53 54.02 1.97 -23.60
CA LEU A 53 55.27 2.56 -24.11
C LEU A 53 55.87 3.55 -23.10
N SER A 54 57.17 3.37 -22.89
CA SER A 54 58.10 4.12 -22.04
C SER A 54 58.83 5.16 -22.88
N ILE A 55 59.01 6.39 -22.38
CA ILE A 55 60.20 7.22 -22.65
C ILE A 55 60.52 8.08 -21.41
N ASN A 56 61.77 7.99 -20.95
CA ASN A 56 62.42 8.81 -19.92
C ASN A 56 62.82 10.18 -20.49
N HIS A 57 62.77 11.27 -19.70
CA HIS A 57 63.99 11.85 -19.10
C HIS A 57 63.81 13.14 -18.28
N ARG A 58 64.59 13.12 -17.19
CA ARG A 58 65.37 14.19 -16.55
C ARG A 58 64.66 15.15 -15.58
N ALA A 59 65.00 14.90 -14.31
CA ALA A 59 64.80 15.73 -13.15
C ALA A 59 65.50 17.09 -13.24
N THR A 60 64.86 18.11 -12.65
CA THR A 60 65.54 19.25 -12.02
C THR A 60 64.76 19.67 -10.76
N ASN A 61 65.43 19.49 -9.62
CA ASN A 61 65.42 20.24 -8.36
C ASN A 61 64.09 20.65 -7.68
N SER A 62 63.90 20.11 -6.46
CA SER A 62 62.90 20.44 -5.42
C SER A 62 63.15 21.80 -4.71
N PRO A 63 62.38 22.18 -3.66
CA PRO A 63 60.96 22.54 -3.55
C PRO A 63 60.83 23.98 -2.92
N PRO A 64 59.64 24.51 -2.52
CA PRO A 64 59.09 24.14 -1.20
C PRO A 64 57.55 24.30 -1.02
N GLU A 65 57.10 23.83 0.16
CA GLU A 65 56.02 24.40 0.98
C GLU A 65 54.54 24.00 0.78
N SER A 66 54.15 23.09 1.68
CA SER A 66 52.93 23.12 2.51
C SER A 66 51.57 23.27 1.81
N LEU A 67 51.08 22.16 1.28
CA LEU A 67 49.64 21.90 1.29
C LEU A 67 49.34 21.01 2.49
N GLY A 68 49.05 21.67 3.61
CA GLY A 68 48.53 21.03 4.81
C GLY A 68 47.34 20.15 4.44
N CYS A 69 47.42 18.87 4.80
CA CYS A 69 46.29 17.96 4.81
C CYS A 69 45.28 18.47 5.86
N ARG A 70 44.47 19.46 5.48
CA ARG A 70 43.21 19.73 6.18
C ARG A 70 42.22 18.66 5.74
N ARG A 71 42.43 17.44 6.27
CA ARG A 71 41.36 16.44 6.39
C ARG A 71 40.28 17.13 7.21
N LEU A 72 39.29 17.67 6.51
CA LEU A 72 38.13 18.30 7.12
C LEU A 72 37.49 17.26 8.04
N GLU A 73 37.68 17.45 9.34
CA GLU A 73 36.97 16.77 10.43
C GLU A 73 35.50 17.20 10.47
N ARG A 74 34.84 17.26 9.31
CA ARG A 74 33.41 17.59 9.16
C ARG A 74 32.58 16.33 8.91
N LYS A 75 32.90 15.24 9.60
CA LYS A 75 32.10 14.00 9.53
C LYS A 75 31.57 13.52 10.88
N SER A 76 31.97 14.13 12.00
CA SER A 76 31.53 13.68 13.33
C SER A 76 30.32 14.43 13.90
N GLU A 77 29.99 15.63 13.41
CA GLU A 77 28.91 16.45 13.96
C GLU A 77 27.57 16.32 13.21
N LEU A 78 27.55 15.68 12.04
CA LEU A 78 26.32 15.35 11.30
C LEU A 78 25.79 13.94 11.60
N THR A 79 26.47 13.19 12.47
CA THR A 79 26.16 11.79 12.81
C THR A 79 25.60 11.61 14.22
N SER A 80 25.12 12.67 14.88
CA SER A 80 24.46 12.56 16.20
C SER A 80 22.93 12.61 16.15
N GLN A 81 22.33 12.67 14.94
CA GLN A 81 20.88 12.55 14.75
C GLN A 81 20.52 11.34 13.89
N ALA A 82 21.38 10.33 13.87
CA ALA A 82 21.07 9.06 13.22
C ALA A 82 20.39 8.13 14.22
N ASN A 83 19.08 7.96 14.01
CA ASN A 83 18.31 6.78 14.39
C ASN A 83 17.89 6.67 15.87
N GLU A 84 17.18 7.67 16.40
CA GLU A 84 16.10 7.36 17.34
C GLU A 84 15.05 6.60 16.53
N GLY A 85 14.77 5.34 16.89
CA GLY A 85 13.82 4.48 16.18
C GLY A 85 12.53 5.23 15.90
N HIS A 86 12.26 5.51 14.62
CA HIS A 86 11.07 6.25 14.22
C HIS A 86 9.89 5.30 14.29
N ILE A 87 9.21 5.29 15.43
CA ILE A 87 7.93 4.59 15.58
C ILE A 87 6.95 5.26 14.62
N ILE A 88 6.47 4.50 13.62
CA ILE A 88 5.48 5.01 12.68
C ILE A 88 4.12 4.96 13.39
N ASP A 89 3.50 6.12 13.56
CA ASP A 89 2.17 6.22 14.19
C ASP A 89 1.11 5.48 13.37
N VAL A 90 0.17 4.81 14.06
CA VAL A 90 -0.94 4.08 13.44
C VAL A 90 -1.76 4.98 12.52
N SER A 91 -1.95 6.25 12.91
CA SER A 91 -2.62 7.25 12.08
C SER A 91 -1.88 7.53 10.77
N ALA A 92 -0.54 7.55 10.80
CA ALA A 92 0.29 7.71 9.61
C ALA A 92 0.19 6.49 8.68
N ILE A 93 0.20 5.27 9.24
CA ILE A 93 -0.02 4.04 8.46
C ILE A 93 -1.43 4.07 7.82
N ALA A 94 -2.45 4.49 8.58
CA ALA A 94 -3.83 4.59 8.10
C ALA A 94 -3.97 5.61 6.96
N GLN A 95 -3.27 6.75 7.05
CA GLN A 95 -3.19 7.72 5.97
C GLN A 95 -2.61 7.11 4.69
N VAL A 96 -1.48 6.39 4.79
CA VAL A 96 -0.87 5.74 3.61
C VAL A 96 -1.82 4.72 2.98
N CYS A 97 -2.47 3.90 3.80
CA CYS A 97 -3.43 2.89 3.33
C CYS A 97 -4.65 3.53 2.65
N HIS A 98 -5.22 4.60 3.24
CA HIS A 98 -6.32 5.35 2.65
C HIS A 98 -5.94 5.95 1.30
N GLU A 99 -4.76 6.56 1.21
CA GLU A 99 -4.29 7.18 -0.03
C GLU A 99 -4.01 6.15 -1.13
N ALA A 100 -3.49 4.97 -0.77
CA ALA A 100 -3.32 3.86 -1.69
C ALA A 100 -4.69 3.36 -2.21
N ASN A 101 -5.66 3.14 -1.33
CA ASN A 101 -7.01 2.71 -1.72
C ASN A 101 -7.72 3.75 -2.60
N ARG A 102 -7.57 5.04 -2.30
CA ARG A 102 -8.09 6.14 -3.12
C ARG A 102 -7.42 6.17 -4.49
N ALA A 103 -6.11 5.94 -4.57
CA ALA A 103 -5.40 5.84 -5.84
C ALA A 103 -5.92 4.66 -6.67
N ILE A 104 -6.15 3.49 -6.04
CA ILE A 104 -6.76 2.32 -6.68
C ILE A 104 -8.14 2.67 -7.25
N GLN A 105 -9.02 3.27 -6.45
CA GLN A 105 -10.36 3.71 -6.89
C GLN A 105 -10.29 4.62 -8.11
N THR A 106 -9.32 5.54 -8.14
CA THR A 106 -9.13 6.46 -9.27
C THR A 106 -8.71 5.72 -10.54
N VAL A 107 -7.75 4.80 -10.46
CA VAL A 107 -7.25 4.09 -11.64
C VAL A 107 -8.20 3.01 -12.15
N THR A 108 -9.05 2.46 -11.27
CA THR A 108 -10.08 1.48 -11.64
C THR A 108 -11.38 2.13 -12.11
N GLY A 109 -11.49 3.46 -12.04
CA GLY A 109 -12.65 4.20 -12.51
C GLY A 109 -13.87 4.10 -11.59
N ASP A 110 -13.65 4.02 -10.28
CA ASP A 110 -14.72 4.16 -9.29
C ASP A 110 -15.46 5.50 -9.51
N PRO A 111 -16.80 5.51 -9.64
CA PRO A 111 -17.55 6.74 -9.89
C PRO A 111 -17.51 7.72 -8.71
N VAL A 112 -17.26 7.25 -7.49
CA VAL A 112 -17.26 8.05 -6.26
C VAL A 112 -16.02 7.71 -5.41
N PRO A 113 -14.81 8.08 -5.89
CA PRO A 113 -13.59 7.83 -5.14
C PRO A 113 -13.62 8.60 -3.81
N SER A 114 -12.96 8.03 -2.80
CA SER A 114 -12.80 8.66 -1.50
C SER A 114 -12.12 10.04 -1.62
N PRO A 115 -12.44 10.98 -0.73
CA PRO A 115 -11.69 12.25 -0.64
C PRO A 115 -10.23 12.00 -0.25
N ALA A 116 -9.36 12.99 -0.47
CA ALA A 116 -8.01 12.98 0.08
C ALA A 116 -8.04 12.89 1.61
N TRP A 117 -7.01 12.34 2.25
CA TRP A 117 -6.98 12.13 3.70
C TRP A 117 -7.24 13.41 4.50
N ALA A 118 -6.70 14.54 4.04
CA ALA A 118 -6.89 15.85 4.68
C ALA A 118 -8.37 16.30 4.68
N ASP A 119 -9.13 15.89 3.67
CA ASP A 119 -10.55 16.22 3.48
C ASP A 119 -11.47 15.09 3.93
N ALA A 120 -10.91 13.95 4.35
CA ALA A 120 -11.69 12.80 4.79
C ALA A 120 -12.40 13.12 6.11
N PRO A 121 -13.71 12.81 6.23
CA PRO A 121 -14.44 13.02 7.47
C PRO A 121 -13.88 12.12 8.58
N GLU A 122 -14.09 12.55 9.83
CA GLU A 122 -13.51 11.87 11.00
C GLU A 122 -13.87 10.37 11.06
N TRP A 123 -15.11 10.02 10.77
CA TRP A 123 -15.55 8.62 10.74
C TRP A 123 -14.77 7.78 9.72
N GLN A 124 -14.35 8.37 8.60
CA GLN A 124 -13.62 7.66 7.55
C GLN A 124 -12.16 7.44 7.96
N ARG A 125 -11.55 8.44 8.61
CA ARG A 125 -10.21 8.31 9.20
C ARG A 125 -10.21 7.27 10.33
N ALA A 126 -11.20 7.33 11.22
CA ALA A 126 -11.35 6.38 12.32
C ALA A 126 -11.51 4.94 11.81
N SER A 127 -12.31 4.72 10.75
CA SER A 127 -12.45 3.40 10.12
C SER A 127 -11.13 2.88 9.53
N ALA A 128 -10.32 3.74 8.92
CA ALA A 128 -9.00 3.35 8.41
C ALA A 128 -8.03 3.01 9.55
N ILE A 129 -8.03 3.80 10.64
CA ILE A 129 -7.22 3.54 11.84
C ILE A 129 -7.58 2.20 12.48
N GLU A 130 -8.88 1.90 12.62
CA GLU A 130 -9.36 0.61 13.13
C GLU A 130 -8.89 -0.55 12.23
N GLY A 131 -8.98 -0.39 10.90
CA GLY A 131 -8.48 -1.37 9.95
C GLY A 131 -6.98 -1.62 10.08
N VAL A 132 -6.18 -0.58 10.33
CA VAL A 132 -4.74 -0.75 10.61
C VAL A 132 -4.55 -1.55 11.89
N GLN A 133 -5.24 -1.19 12.98
CA GLN A 133 -5.12 -1.89 14.26
C GLN A 133 -5.41 -3.39 14.09
N LYS A 134 -6.50 -3.73 13.40
CA LYS A 134 -6.90 -5.11 13.09
C LYS A 134 -5.88 -5.86 12.26
N ALA A 135 -5.31 -5.21 11.25
CA ALA A 135 -4.27 -5.79 10.42
C ALA A 135 -2.99 -6.06 11.22
N LEU A 136 -2.63 -5.16 12.15
CA LEU A 136 -1.51 -5.34 13.09
C LEU A 136 -1.78 -6.47 14.10
N ASP A 137 -3.04 -6.72 14.45
CA ASP A 137 -3.47 -7.86 15.26
C ASP A 137 -3.49 -9.19 14.47
N GLY A 138 -3.17 -9.15 13.18
CA GLY A 138 -3.02 -10.32 12.32
C GLY A 138 -4.27 -10.69 11.51
N GLU A 139 -5.27 -9.81 11.41
CA GLU A 139 -6.40 -10.03 10.51
C GLU A 139 -5.93 -10.10 9.04
N THR A 140 -6.43 -11.10 8.32
CA THR A 140 -6.23 -11.25 6.87
C THR A 140 -7.04 -10.24 6.08
N ALA A 141 -6.74 -10.07 4.79
CA ALA A 141 -7.50 -9.17 3.89
C ALA A 141 -9.01 -9.45 3.90
N GLU A 142 -9.41 -10.73 3.92
CA GLU A 142 -10.82 -11.12 4.02
C GLU A 142 -11.43 -10.71 5.36
N GLN A 143 -10.74 -10.97 6.47
CA GLN A 143 -11.21 -10.58 7.81
C GLN A 143 -11.29 -9.06 7.98
N LEU A 144 -10.37 -8.30 7.38
CA LEU A 144 -10.43 -6.84 7.35
C LEU A 144 -11.68 -6.35 6.62
N HIS A 145 -12.03 -6.97 5.50
CA HIS A 145 -13.26 -6.67 4.76
C HIS A 145 -14.50 -7.03 5.59
N GLU A 146 -14.54 -8.21 6.20
CA GLU A 146 -15.66 -8.63 7.06
C GLU A 146 -15.84 -7.69 8.26
N SER A 147 -14.75 -7.33 8.94
CA SER A 147 -14.73 -6.35 10.03
C SER A 147 -15.25 -4.99 9.57
N TRP A 148 -14.84 -4.52 8.39
CA TRP A 148 -15.33 -3.28 7.80
C TRP A 148 -16.84 -3.34 7.48
N CYS A 149 -17.33 -4.46 6.93
CA CYS A 149 -18.75 -4.69 6.69
C CYS A 149 -19.55 -4.62 8.00
N VAL A 150 -19.11 -5.33 9.05
CA VAL A 150 -19.77 -5.32 10.37
C VAL A 150 -19.80 -3.92 10.96
N PHE A 151 -18.69 -3.18 10.90
CA PHE A 151 -18.64 -1.79 11.36
C PHE A 151 -19.67 -0.92 10.63
N LYS A 152 -19.74 -1.05 9.30
CA LYS A 152 -20.68 -0.32 8.45
C LYS A 152 -22.14 -0.68 8.75
N GLU A 153 -22.46 -1.95 8.85
CA GLU A 153 -23.81 -2.44 9.19
C GLU A 153 -24.27 -1.94 10.58
N ASN A 154 -23.36 -1.94 11.56
CA ASN A 154 -23.66 -1.41 12.90
C ASN A 154 -23.90 0.11 12.91
N ASP A 155 -23.27 0.86 12.00
CA ASP A 155 -23.59 2.28 11.75
C ASP A 155 -24.84 2.46 10.86
N GLY A 156 -25.53 1.37 10.49
CA GLY A 156 -26.76 1.41 9.71
C GLY A 156 -26.55 1.53 8.21
N TRP A 157 -25.36 1.21 7.70
CA TRP A 157 -25.14 1.08 6.26
C TRP A 157 -25.76 -0.21 5.74
N ILE A 158 -26.26 -0.14 4.50
CA ILE A 158 -26.86 -1.26 3.79
C ILE A 158 -26.25 -1.42 2.41
N TRP A 159 -26.39 -2.61 1.83
CA TRP A 159 -26.00 -2.82 0.45
C TRP A 159 -26.77 -1.91 -0.52
N GLY A 160 -26.09 -1.38 -1.53
CA GLY A 160 -26.70 -0.68 -2.66
C GLY A 160 -25.71 -0.55 -3.83
N GLU A 161 -26.22 -0.39 -5.06
CA GLU A 161 -25.41 -0.42 -6.29
C GLU A 161 -24.35 0.70 -6.35
N LEU A 162 -24.62 1.82 -5.69
CA LEU A 162 -23.74 2.97 -5.61
C LEU A 162 -23.48 3.34 -4.16
N LYS A 163 -22.29 3.89 -3.92
CA LYS A 163 -21.92 4.45 -2.63
C LYS A 163 -22.63 5.79 -2.44
N ASP A 164 -23.43 5.89 -1.39
CA ASP A 164 -24.12 7.10 -0.98
C ASP A 164 -23.96 7.26 0.54
N ALA A 165 -23.34 8.36 0.97
CA ALA A 165 -23.09 8.63 2.38
C ALA A 165 -24.34 9.09 3.14
N ASP A 166 -25.27 9.75 2.46
CA ASP A 166 -26.52 10.25 3.05
C ASP A 166 -27.54 9.12 3.19
N ALA A 167 -27.67 8.29 2.15
CA ALA A 167 -28.51 7.09 2.18
C ALA A 167 -27.86 5.90 2.89
N LYS A 168 -26.58 6.02 3.28
CA LYS A 168 -25.75 4.96 3.88
C LYS A 168 -25.75 3.67 3.05
N THR A 169 -25.54 3.77 1.74
CA THR A 169 -25.43 2.59 0.85
C THR A 169 -24.00 2.35 0.41
N HIS A 170 -23.59 1.09 0.23
CA HIS A 170 -22.29 0.76 -0.34
C HIS A 170 -22.30 -0.58 -1.12
N PRO A 171 -21.72 -0.65 -2.34
CA PRO A 171 -21.78 -1.86 -3.18
C PRO A 171 -20.95 -3.04 -2.64
N CYS A 172 -19.91 -2.73 -1.88
CA CYS A 172 -19.03 -3.73 -1.26
C CYS A 172 -19.62 -4.40 0.00
N LEU A 173 -20.83 -4.07 0.45
CA LEU A 173 -21.48 -4.78 1.57
C LEU A 173 -22.04 -6.13 1.10
N ILE A 174 -21.13 -7.00 0.66
CA ILE A 174 -21.36 -8.37 0.17
C ILE A 174 -20.23 -9.27 0.68
N GLU A 175 -20.40 -10.58 0.54
CA GLU A 175 -19.38 -11.59 0.88
C GLU A 175 -18.08 -11.35 0.11
N TYR A 176 -16.93 -11.57 0.76
CA TYR A 176 -15.60 -11.27 0.22
C TYR A 176 -15.35 -11.95 -1.14
N ASP A 177 -15.74 -13.22 -1.28
CA ASP A 177 -15.59 -13.98 -2.52
C ASP A 177 -16.43 -13.44 -3.68
N SER A 178 -17.48 -12.67 -3.39
CA SER A 178 -18.34 -12.04 -4.39
C SER A 178 -17.85 -10.66 -4.81
N LEU A 179 -16.79 -10.13 -4.18
CA LEU A 179 -16.22 -8.85 -4.54
C LEU A 179 -15.54 -8.88 -5.91
N PRO A 180 -15.64 -7.78 -6.68
CA PRO A 180 -14.79 -7.57 -7.84
C PRO A 180 -13.30 -7.71 -7.47
N PRO A 181 -12.45 -8.25 -8.37
CA PRO A 181 -11.02 -8.40 -8.12
C PRO A 181 -10.33 -7.11 -7.63
N GLU A 182 -10.75 -5.96 -8.17
CA GLU A 182 -10.22 -4.64 -7.81
C GLU A 182 -10.56 -4.24 -6.37
N GLN A 183 -11.72 -4.66 -5.86
CA GLN A 183 -12.11 -4.39 -4.48
C GLN A 183 -11.29 -5.26 -3.52
N ARG A 184 -11.12 -6.56 -3.81
CA ARG A 184 -10.21 -7.43 -3.02
C ARG A 184 -8.76 -6.95 -3.06
N ALA A 185 -8.32 -6.42 -4.19
CA ALA A 185 -6.97 -5.86 -4.32
C ALA A 185 -6.72 -4.71 -3.32
N LYS A 186 -7.74 -3.90 -2.99
CA LYS A 186 -7.64 -2.86 -1.98
C LYS A 186 -7.32 -3.44 -0.60
N ASP A 187 -8.01 -4.50 -0.19
CA ASP A 187 -7.79 -5.13 1.11
C ASP A 187 -6.41 -5.79 1.20
N HIS A 188 -5.97 -6.43 0.11
CA HIS A 188 -4.62 -6.97 0.01
C HIS A 188 -3.53 -5.90 0.06
N VAL A 189 -3.70 -4.79 -0.67
CA VAL A 189 -2.76 -3.66 -0.64
C VAL A 189 -2.74 -3.01 0.73
N PHE A 190 -3.90 -2.83 1.36
CA PHE A 190 -4.02 -2.32 2.72
C PHE A 190 -3.20 -3.17 3.69
N ALA A 191 -3.46 -4.48 3.76
CA ALA A 191 -2.73 -5.39 4.64
C ALA A 191 -1.21 -5.41 4.35
N ALA A 192 -0.82 -5.36 3.07
CA ALA A 192 0.60 -5.34 2.68
C ALA A 192 1.31 -4.05 3.11
N ILE A 193 0.65 -2.89 3.01
CA ILE A 193 1.18 -1.61 3.49
C ILE A 193 1.37 -1.65 5.00
N VAL A 194 0.35 -2.12 5.73
CA VAL A 194 0.42 -2.24 7.18
C VAL A 194 1.60 -3.13 7.59
N ALA A 195 1.73 -4.31 6.99
CA ALA A 195 2.84 -5.22 7.26
C ALA A 195 4.21 -4.63 6.89
N ALA A 196 4.30 -3.82 5.85
CA ALA A 196 5.55 -3.19 5.42
C ALA A 196 5.97 -2.02 6.31
N LEU A 197 5.01 -1.35 6.95
CA LEU A 197 5.24 -0.21 7.85
C LEU A 197 5.22 -0.61 9.34
N ASP A 198 4.94 -1.87 9.64
CA ASP A 198 5.07 -2.43 10.97
C ASP A 198 6.56 -2.49 11.37
N ASP A 199 6.94 -1.68 12.36
CA ASP A 199 8.29 -1.64 12.92
C ASP A 199 8.58 -2.79 13.91
N GLY A 200 7.58 -3.63 14.22
CA GLY A 200 7.71 -4.76 15.14
C GLY A 200 7.96 -4.39 16.60
N GLU A 201 7.93 -3.10 16.96
CA GLU A 201 8.24 -2.62 18.33
C GLU A 201 7.00 -2.38 19.18
N ARG A 202 5.80 -2.75 18.72
CA ARG A 202 4.57 -2.59 19.50
C ARG A 202 4.54 -3.56 20.68
N LYS A 203 4.66 -3.00 21.89
CA LYS A 203 4.64 -3.71 23.17
C LYS A 203 3.40 -4.60 23.27
N ALA A 204 3.65 -5.89 23.51
CA ALA A 204 2.68 -6.87 23.95
C ALA A 204 1.98 -6.47 25.27
#